data_AF-A0A1Y3B955-F1
#
_entry.id   AF-A0A1Y3B955-F1
#
_cell.length_a   1.000
_cell.length_b   1.000
_cell.length_c   1.000
_cell.angle_alpha   90.00
_cell.angle_beta   90.00
_cell.angle_gamma   90.00
#
_symmetry.space_group_name_H-M   'P 1'
#
loop_
_entity.id
_entity.type
_entity.pdbx_description
1 polymer ?
#
loop_
_entity_poly.entity_id
_entity_poly.type
_entity_poly.pdbx_seq_one_letter_code
_entity_poly.pdbx_strand_id
1 'polypeptide(L)'
;MEQWIKLYEDKYPRIGLVIGSYYDNNGCATRKLKRIKRMIKKSAADKQMETNELNQYPPCNSQWDAQTNNGRVWCTKLSGGIQRPWTGRPRLFYDLYQKKWRCACVNKQDDEQNIIDYCDQHQSIGMQYDDDNGNDDDDDDGKQSTPG
;
A
#
# COMPACT_ATOMS: atom_id res chain seq x y z
N MET A 1 3.85 1.57 13.70
CA MET A 1 4.58 2.62 14.44
C MET A 1 3.75 3.16 15.60
N GLU A 2 2.46 3.47 15.41
CA GLU A 2 1.55 3.96 16.47
C GLU A 2 1.44 3.04 17.70
N GLN A 3 1.49 1.72 17.50
CA GLN A 3 1.48 0.75 18.61
C GLN A 3 2.64 0.96 19.59
N TRP A 4 3.82 1.28 19.08
CA TRP A 4 4.98 1.55 19.93
C TRP A 4 4.82 2.85 20.71
N ILE A 5 4.35 3.92 20.06
CA ILE A 5 4.09 5.20 20.72
C ILE A 5 3.10 5.00 21.87
N LYS A 6 1.96 4.35 21.59
CA LYS A 6 0.94 4.05 22.61
C LYS A 6 1.49 3.21 23.76
N LEU A 7 2.27 2.17 23.46
CA LEU A 7 2.90 1.33 24.48
C LEU A 7 3.79 2.15 25.44
N TYR A 8 4.57 3.10 24.92
CA TYR A 8 5.44 3.93 25.74
C TYR A 8 4.66 5.00 26.53
N GLU A 9 3.64 5.61 25.94
CA GLU A 9 2.77 6.57 26.61
C GLU A 9 1.97 5.92 27.76
N ASP A 10 1.52 4.67 27.56
CA ASP A 10 0.79 3.92 28.59
C ASP A 10 1.70 3.48 29.75
N LYS A 11 2.99 3.20 29.48
CA LYS A 11 3.92 2.66 30.48
C LYS A 11 4.77 3.71 31.19
N TYR A 12 4.97 4.88 30.60
CA TYR A 12 5.88 5.89 31.13
C TYR A 12 5.24 7.28 31.11
N PRO A 13 5.20 7.99 32.26
CA PRO A 13 4.69 9.34 32.29
C PRO A 13 5.58 10.26 31.43
N ARG A 14 4.94 11.05 30.58
CA ARG A 14 5.65 11.99 29.69
C ARG A 14 6.20 13.17 30.48
N ILE A 15 7.53 13.27 30.56
CA ILE A 15 8.22 14.32 31.32
C ILE A 15 8.62 15.56 30.49
N GLY A 16 8.54 15.51 29.15
CA GLY A 16 8.88 16.66 28.31
C GLY A 16 9.12 16.34 26.83
N LEU A 17 9.73 17.31 26.12
CA LEU A 17 10.20 17.20 24.75
C LEU A 17 11.74 17.23 24.72
N VAL A 18 12.34 16.45 23.82
CA VAL A 18 13.79 16.40 23.66
C VAL A 18 14.20 17.25 22.46
N ILE A 19 15.00 18.29 22.73
CA ILE A 19 15.61 19.14 21.72
C ILE A 19 16.59 18.29 20.88
N GLY A 20 16.52 18.40 19.56
CA GLY A 20 17.40 17.70 18.63
C GLY A 20 16.71 17.40 17.29
N SER A 21 16.79 16.14 16.85
CA SER A 21 16.34 15.73 15.50
C SER A 21 14.86 16.04 15.20
N TYR A 22 13.99 16.04 16.21
CA TYR A 22 12.53 16.10 16.03
C TYR A 22 11.89 17.38 16.57
N TYR A 23 12.51 18.01 17.58
CA TYR A 23 12.06 19.25 18.19
C TYR A 23 13.23 20.24 18.29
N ASP A 24 12.99 21.51 18.00
CA ASP A 24 14.01 22.56 18.13
C ASP A 24 14.05 23.16 19.55
N ASN A 25 14.90 24.17 19.74
CA ASN A 25 15.07 24.88 21.02
C ASN A 25 13.79 25.56 21.53
N ASN A 26 12.83 25.84 20.64
CA ASN A 26 11.54 26.42 20.99
C ASN A 26 10.47 25.35 21.25
N GLY A 27 10.83 24.06 21.18
CA GLY A 27 9.89 22.95 21.26
C GLY A 27 9.06 22.75 19.99
N CYS A 28 9.38 23.44 18.90
CA CYS A 28 8.67 23.33 17.63
C CYS A 28 9.12 22.10 16.85
N ALA A 29 8.18 21.49 16.11
CA ALA A 29 8.45 20.30 15.31
C ALA A 29 9.38 20.64 14.12
N THR A 30 10.50 19.92 14.02
CA THR A 30 11.42 20.06 12.88
C THR A 30 10.81 19.54 11.58
N ARG A 31 11.41 19.91 10.44
CA ARG A 31 11.02 19.38 9.11
C ARG A 31 11.03 17.85 9.07
N LYS A 32 11.97 17.21 9.78
CA LYS A 32 12.08 15.75 9.89
C LYS A 32 10.87 15.14 10.57
N LEU A 33 10.44 15.69 11.72
CA LEU A 33 9.25 15.21 12.41
C LEU A 33 7.99 15.40 11.56
N LYS A 34 7.85 16.54 10.87
CA LYS A 34 6.73 16.79 9.95
C LYS A 34 6.70 15.75 8.81
N ARG A 35 7.85 15.41 8.21
CA ARG A 35 7.96 14.38 7.16
C ARG A 35 7.53 13.01 7.68
N ILE A 36 8.04 12.59 8.84
CA ILE A 36 7.68 11.29 9.42
C ILE A 36 6.19 11.22 9.72
N LYS A 37 5.59 12.27 10.31
CA LYS A 37 4.15 12.33 10.57
C LYS A 37 3.33 12.18 9.29
N ARG A 38 3.75 12.81 8.18
CA ARG A 38 3.11 12.63 6.87
C ARG A 38 3.22 11.19 6.37
N MET A 39 4.40 10.58 6.47
CA MET A 39 4.62 9.19 6.04
C MET A 39 3.78 8.20 6.85
N ILE A 40 3.66 8.39 8.18
CA ILE A 40 2.82 7.54 9.03
C ILE A 40 1.36 7.64 8.59
N LYS A 41 0.86 8.88 8.39
CA LYS A 41 -0.52 9.10 7.93
C LYS A 41 -0.79 8.46 6.57
N LYS A 42 0.15 8.60 5.62
CA LYS A 42 0.05 7.97 4.30
C LYS A 42 0.03 6.44 4.41
N SER A 43 0.95 5.86 5.16
CA SER A 43 1.03 4.41 5.37
C SER A 43 -0.25 3.81 5.99
N ALA A 44 -0.92 4.53 6.89
CA ALA A 44 -2.19 4.08 7.45
C ALA A 44 -3.30 4.03 6.38
N ALA A 45 -3.37 5.05 5.51
CA ALA A 45 -4.31 5.07 4.39
C ALA A 45 -4.00 3.97 3.37
N ASP A 46 -2.73 3.81 2.97
CA ASP A 46 -2.30 2.77 2.02
C ASP A 46 -2.67 1.36 2.53
N LYS A 47 -2.44 1.09 3.82
CA LYS A 47 -2.80 -0.19 4.45
C LYS A 47 -4.31 -0.45 4.42
N GLN A 48 -5.12 0.59 4.61
CA GLN A 48 -6.58 0.47 4.53
C GLN A 48 -7.02 0.15 3.11
N MET A 49 -6.44 0.81 2.10
CA MET A 49 -6.76 0.53 0.71
C MET A 49 -6.33 -0.89 0.29
N GLU A 50 -5.14 -1.33 0.69
CA GLU A 50 -4.66 -2.71 0.48
C GLU A 50 -5.62 -3.73 1.10
N THR A 51 -6.08 -3.48 2.34
CA THR A 51 -7.04 -4.36 3.03
C THR A 51 -8.38 -4.42 2.27
N ASN A 52 -8.86 -3.28 1.76
CA ASN A 52 -10.09 -3.23 0.98
C ASN A 52 -9.96 -4.01 -0.34
N GLU A 53 -8.84 -3.84 -1.06
CA GLU A 53 -8.58 -4.59 -2.29
C GLU A 53 -8.51 -6.10 -2.02
N LEU A 54 -7.80 -6.52 -0.97
CA LEU A 54 -7.71 -7.93 -0.59
C LEU A 54 -9.08 -8.52 -0.21
N ASN A 55 -9.94 -7.73 0.45
CA ASN A 55 -11.30 -8.16 0.77
C ASN A 55 -12.19 -8.30 -0.48
N GLN A 56 -12.03 -7.40 -1.45
CA GLN A 56 -12.78 -7.42 -2.70
C GLN A 56 -12.27 -8.54 -3.64
N TYR A 57 -10.96 -8.67 -3.77
CA TYR A 57 -10.25 -9.57 -4.69
C TYR A 57 -9.23 -10.44 -3.94
N PRO A 58 -9.69 -11.35 -3.07
CA PRO A 58 -8.82 -12.16 -2.23
C PRO A 58 -7.94 -13.09 -3.08
N PRO A 59 -6.71 -13.40 -2.62
CA PRO A 59 -5.84 -14.36 -3.29
C PRO A 59 -6.51 -15.72 -3.50
N CYS A 60 -6.21 -16.36 -4.63
CA CYS A 60 -6.63 -17.74 -4.89
C CYS A 60 -5.93 -18.72 -3.93
N ASN A 61 -6.59 -19.85 -3.66
CA ASN A 61 -5.87 -21.01 -3.14
C ASN A 61 -4.99 -21.57 -4.26
N SER A 62 -3.81 -22.08 -3.92
CA SER A 62 -2.88 -22.65 -4.87
C SER A 62 -2.27 -23.95 -4.35
N GLN A 63 -1.95 -24.84 -5.27
CA GLN A 63 -1.21 -26.06 -5.02
C GLN A 63 -0.17 -26.22 -6.12
N TRP A 64 1.01 -26.69 -5.74
CA TRP A 64 2.05 -27.12 -6.65
C TRP A 64 2.30 -28.61 -6.46
N ASP A 65 2.25 -29.38 -7.54
CA ASP A 65 2.65 -30.78 -7.55
C ASP A 65 4.04 -30.90 -8.18
N ALA A 66 5.03 -31.27 -7.37
CA ALA A 66 6.41 -31.43 -7.82
C ALA A 66 6.62 -32.67 -8.69
N GLN A 67 5.78 -33.72 -8.57
CA GLN A 67 5.91 -34.95 -9.36
C GLN A 67 5.43 -34.72 -10.79
N THR A 68 4.30 -34.03 -10.95
CA THR A 68 3.74 -33.71 -12.28
C THR A 68 4.20 -32.35 -12.82
N ASN A 69 4.96 -31.59 -12.03
CA ASN A 69 5.42 -30.24 -12.35
C ASN A 69 4.28 -29.27 -12.72
N ASN A 70 3.12 -29.45 -12.09
CA ASN A 70 1.90 -28.72 -12.42
C ASN A 70 1.39 -27.90 -11.23
N GLY A 71 0.99 -26.66 -11.52
CA GLY A 71 0.35 -25.77 -10.57
C GLY A 71 -1.16 -25.71 -10.80
N ARG A 72 -1.96 -25.70 -9.73
CA ARG A 72 -3.40 -25.48 -9.79
C ARG A 72 -3.80 -24.35 -8.85
N VAL A 73 -4.73 -23.52 -9.32
CA VAL A 73 -5.39 -22.49 -8.50
C VAL A 73 -6.90 -22.71 -8.47
N TRP A 74 -7.53 -22.35 -7.36
CA TRP A 74 -8.98 -22.40 -7.21
C TRP A 74 -9.46 -21.40 -6.18
N CYS A 75 -10.76 -21.12 -6.22
CA CYS A 75 -11.44 -20.28 -5.25
C CYS A 75 -12.42 -21.12 -4.44
N THR A 76 -12.57 -20.82 -3.15
CA THR A 76 -13.63 -21.37 -2.28
C THR A 76 -14.26 -20.23 -1.48
N LYS A 77 -15.20 -20.51 -0.57
CA LYS A 77 -15.69 -19.51 0.38
C LYS A 77 -14.59 -19.00 1.34
N LEU A 78 -13.48 -19.70 1.43
CA LEU A 78 -12.26 -19.32 2.14
C LEU A 78 -11.06 -19.37 1.18
N SER A 79 -10.57 -18.21 0.76
CA SER A 79 -9.33 -18.13 -0.03
C SER A 79 -8.52 -16.92 0.41
N GLY A 80 -7.19 -17.05 0.42
CA GLY A 80 -6.30 -15.98 0.88
C GLY A 80 -6.51 -15.60 2.36
N GLY A 81 -7.04 -16.51 3.17
CA GLY A 81 -7.38 -16.24 4.58
C GLY A 81 -8.66 -15.43 4.79
N ILE A 82 -9.42 -15.12 3.73
CA ILE A 82 -10.61 -14.27 3.78
C ILE A 82 -11.86 -15.12 3.56
N GLN A 83 -12.75 -15.11 4.56
CA GLN A 83 -14.04 -15.81 4.53
C GLN A 83 -15.12 -14.93 3.90
N ARG A 84 -15.88 -15.49 2.96
CA ARG A 84 -16.90 -14.77 2.18
C ARG A 84 -18.12 -15.66 1.86
N PRO A 85 -19.29 -15.09 1.50
CA PRO A 85 -20.50 -15.87 1.22
C PRO A 85 -20.50 -16.55 -0.16
N TRP A 86 -19.56 -16.22 -1.05
CA TRP A 86 -19.47 -16.71 -2.42
C TRP A 86 -18.13 -17.39 -2.71
N THR A 87 -18.13 -18.33 -3.67
CA THR A 87 -16.90 -19.06 -4.06
C THR A 87 -16.03 -18.26 -5.02
N GLY A 88 -16.63 -17.75 -6.10
CA GLY A 88 -15.95 -16.94 -7.12
C GLY A 88 -15.15 -17.76 -8.13
N ARG A 89 -14.48 -17.08 -9.05
CA ARG A 89 -13.63 -17.67 -10.10
C ARG A 89 -12.22 -17.08 -10.06
N PRO A 90 -11.17 -17.89 -10.27
CA PRO A 90 -9.81 -17.39 -10.41
C PRO A 90 -9.66 -16.48 -11.63
N ARG A 91 -9.02 -15.32 -11.44
CA ARG A 91 -8.64 -14.37 -12.49
C ARG A 91 -7.22 -13.88 -12.28
N LEU A 92 -6.58 -13.54 -13.40
CA LEU A 92 -5.30 -12.84 -13.38
C LEU A 92 -5.57 -11.38 -13.03
N PHE A 93 -4.96 -10.90 -11.95
CA PHE A 93 -5.19 -9.58 -11.38
C PHE A 93 -3.86 -8.84 -11.26
N TYR A 94 -3.83 -7.59 -11.71
CA TYR A 94 -2.64 -6.74 -11.58
C TYR A 94 -2.72 -5.96 -10.27
N ASP A 95 -1.84 -6.29 -9.33
CA ASP A 95 -1.73 -5.60 -8.05
C ASP A 95 -1.00 -4.27 -8.24
N LEU A 96 -1.70 -3.16 -8.03
CA LEU A 96 -1.16 -1.81 -8.22
C LEU A 96 -0.13 -1.44 -7.14
N TYR A 97 -0.23 -2.03 -5.94
CA TYR A 97 0.68 -1.77 -4.83
C TYR A 97 1.99 -2.54 -5.00
N GLN A 98 1.90 -3.83 -5.30
CA GLN A 98 3.05 -4.71 -5.48
C GLN A 98 3.59 -4.71 -6.91
N LYS A 99 2.91 -4.01 -7.83
CA LYS A 99 3.24 -3.88 -9.26
C LYS A 99 3.47 -5.24 -9.95
N LYS A 100 2.66 -6.23 -9.61
CA LYS A 100 2.82 -7.61 -10.09
C LYS A 100 1.49 -8.27 -10.38
N TRP A 101 1.52 -9.22 -11.31
CA TRP A 101 0.39 -10.09 -11.57
C TRP A 101 0.24 -11.14 -10.46
N ARG A 102 -1.00 -11.35 -10.00
CA ARG A 102 -1.37 -12.39 -9.03
C ARG A 102 -2.69 -13.05 -9.42
N CYS A 103 -2.96 -14.21 -8.86
CA CYS A 103 -4.29 -14.81 -8.94
C CYS A 103 -5.21 -14.17 -7.88
N ALA A 104 -6.39 -13.72 -8.29
CA ALA A 104 -7.44 -13.23 -7.41
C ALA A 104 -8.78 -13.94 -7.67
N CYS A 105 -9.58 -14.09 -6.62
CA CYS A 105 -10.93 -14.61 -6.72
C CYS A 105 -11.92 -13.47 -6.96
N VAL A 106 -12.69 -13.56 -8.05
CA VAL A 106 -13.71 -12.58 -8.43
C VAL A 106 -15.10 -13.18 -8.23
N ASN A 107 -16.06 -12.40 -7.72
CA ASN A 107 -17.45 -12.84 -7.62
C ASN A 107 -18.01 -13.10 -9.02
N LYS A 108 -18.91 -14.08 -9.16
CA LYS A 108 -19.52 -14.42 -10.46
C LYS A 108 -20.25 -13.23 -11.09
N GLN A 109 -20.90 -12.40 -10.29
CA GLN A 109 -21.60 -11.21 -10.77
C GLN A 109 -20.62 -10.17 -11.34
N ASP A 110 -19.51 -9.93 -10.63
CA ASP A 110 -18.45 -9.01 -11.08
C ASP A 110 -17.71 -9.59 -12.30
N ASP A 111 -17.59 -10.91 -12.39
CA ASP A 111 -16.99 -11.63 -13.53
C ASP A 111 -17.82 -11.50 -14.81
N GLU A 112 -19.15 -11.51 -14.69
CA GLU A 112 -20.07 -11.35 -15.81
C GLU A 112 -20.16 -9.89 -16.29
N GLN A 113 -19.91 -8.91 -15.41
CA GLN A 113 -19.87 -7.49 -15.75
C GLN A 113 -18.53 -7.04 -16.32
N ASN A 114 -17.44 -7.74 -16.00
CA ASN A 114 -16.08 -7.46 -16.51
C ASN A 114 -15.72 -8.32 -17.73
N ILE A 115 -16.72 -8.79 -18.50
CA ILE A 115 -16.46 -9.33 -19.83
C ILE A 115 -16.09 -8.16 -20.75
N ILE A 116 -14.83 -7.74 -20.69
CA ILE A 116 -14.22 -6.97 -21.76
C ILE A 116 -14.23 -7.93 -22.95
N ASP A 117 -15.08 -7.64 -23.93
CA ASP A 117 -15.09 -8.37 -25.19
C ASP A 117 -13.67 -8.32 -25.77
N TYR A 118 -13.17 -9.44 -26.28
CA TYR A 118 -11.80 -9.55 -26.76
C TYR A 118 -11.48 -8.51 -27.86
N CYS A 119 -12.51 -7.98 -28.52
CA CYS A 119 -12.43 -6.90 -29.49
C CYS A 119 -12.19 -5.49 -28.92
N ASP A 120 -12.40 -5.25 -27.62
CA ASP A 120 -12.22 -3.93 -26.98
C ASP A 120 -10.78 -3.65 -26.53
N GLN A 121 -9.86 -4.63 -26.64
CA GLN A 121 -8.44 -4.45 -26.33
C GLN A 121 -7.72 -3.43 -27.23
N HIS A 122 -8.36 -2.93 -28.29
CA HIS A 122 -7.79 -1.94 -29.20
C HIS A 122 -8.19 -0.48 -28.92
N GLN A 123 -9.04 -0.21 -27.92
CA GLN A 123 -9.28 1.17 -27.49
C GLN A 123 -8.50 1.45 -26.20
N SER A 124 -7.37 2.13 -26.41
CA SER A 124 -6.47 2.67 -25.39
C SER A 124 -7.21 3.23 -24.17
N ILE A 125 -7.23 2.48 -23.07
CA ILE A 125 -7.52 3.05 -21.76
C ILE A 125 -6.26 3.82 -21.35
N GLY A 126 -6.27 5.13 -21.63
CA GLY A 126 -5.33 6.06 -21.01
C GLY A 126 -5.61 6.11 -19.52
N MET A 127 -4.96 5.24 -18.74
CA MET A 127 -4.80 5.48 -17.30
C MET A 127 -3.83 6.65 -17.17
N GLN A 128 -4.39 7.81 -16.88
CA GLN A 128 -3.62 8.99 -16.49
C GLN A 128 -3.08 8.70 -15.10
N TYR A 129 -1.79 8.41 -15.02
CA TYR A 129 -1.09 8.27 -13.75
C TYR A 129 -1.01 9.65 -13.11
N ASP A 130 -1.51 9.79 -11.89
CA ASP A 130 -1.10 10.89 -11.03
C ASP A 130 0.35 10.63 -10.64
N ASP A 131 1.27 11.18 -11.44
CA ASP A 131 2.67 11.33 -11.10
C ASP A 131 2.76 12.23 -9.86
N ASP A 132 2.67 11.64 -8.67
CA ASP A 132 3.21 12.22 -7.44
C ASP A 132 4.76 12.14 -7.45
N ASN A 133 5.37 12.35 -8.62
CA ASN A 133 6.75 12.85 -8.73
C ASN A 133 6.70 14.34 -8.43
N GLY A 134 6.50 14.65 -7.14
CA GLY A 134 6.98 15.92 -6.62
C GLY A 134 8.50 15.91 -6.76
N ASN A 135 8.98 16.59 -7.81
CA ASN A 135 10.34 17.07 -7.92
C ASN A 135 10.80 17.63 -6.56
N ASP A 136 11.75 16.95 -5.92
CA ASP A 136 12.66 17.56 -4.97
C ASP A 136 14.05 17.53 -5.65
N ASP A 137 14.14 18.09 -6.86
CA ASP A 137 15.41 18.38 -7.50
C ASP A 137 15.92 19.73 -6.99
N ASP A 138 17.13 19.67 -6.44
CA ASP A 138 18.20 20.64 -6.49
C ASP A 138 18.18 21.90 -5.58
N ASP A 139 19.24 21.96 -4.75
CA ASP A 139 20.30 22.99 -4.79
C ASP A 139 20.72 23.69 -3.47
N ASP A 140 22.03 23.56 -3.24
CA ASP A 140 22.99 24.61 -2.87
C ASP A 140 23.18 25.00 -1.39
N ASP A 141 24.12 24.31 -0.73
CA ASP A 141 24.89 24.89 0.39
C ASP A 141 25.94 25.86 -0.18
N GLY A 142 25.50 27.10 -0.43
CA GLY A 142 26.30 28.18 -1.02
C GLY A 142 26.33 29.48 -0.21
N LYS A 143 27.21 29.52 0.80
CA LYS A 143 27.86 30.71 1.43
C LYS A 143 27.05 31.68 2.29
N GLN A 144 27.54 31.88 3.52
CA GLN A 144 27.55 33.20 4.16
C GLN A 144 28.99 33.65 4.41
N SER A 145 29.34 34.75 3.75
CA SER A 145 30.47 35.61 4.04
C SER A 145 30.30 36.28 5.41
N THR A 146 31.37 36.41 6.18
CA THR A 146 31.47 37.39 7.27
C THR A 146 32.62 38.35 6.99
N PRO A 147 32.43 39.67 7.20
CA PRO A 147 33.50 40.67 7.06
C PRO A 147 34.25 40.85 8.38
N GLY A 148 35.53 41.21 8.31
CA GLY A 148 36.38 41.57 9.45
C GLY A 148 37.85 41.25 9.20
#